data_AF-A0A8E2I930-F1
#
_entry.id   AF-A0A8E2I930-F1
#
_cell.length_a   1.000
_cell.length_b   1.000
_cell.length_c   1.000
_cell.angle_alpha   90.00
_cell.angle_beta   90.00
_cell.angle_gamma   90.00
#
_symmetry.space_group_name_H-M   'P 1'
#
loop_
_entity.id
_entity.type
_entity.pdbx_description
1 polymer ?
#
loop_
_entity_poly.entity_id
_entity_poly.type
_entity_poly.pdbx_seq_one_letter_code
_entity_poly.pdbx_strand_id
1 'polypeptide(L)'
;MDYINRETLIDQMTNQMQLLMDHYGLEDIGIYEEEGAGNDYYLGYTVRKDGKVFMLNMPYMKDEFGRLTLKNREWTIQSDDGELKGFHSLDEVFNKGLF
;
A
#
# COMPACT_ATOMS: atom_id res chain seq x y z
N MET A 1 8.87 -10.14 14.96
CA MET A 1 8.60 -9.21 13.85
C MET A 1 9.93 -8.97 13.19
N ASP A 2 10.03 -9.27 11.90
CA ASP A 2 11.30 -9.19 11.17
C ASP A 2 11.37 -7.83 10.47
N TYR A 3 12.54 -7.18 10.58
CA TYR A 3 12.83 -5.95 9.87
C TYR A 3 13.38 -6.28 8.49
N ILE A 4 12.78 -5.71 7.46
CA ILE A 4 13.13 -5.93 6.06
C ILE A 4 13.66 -4.63 5.49
N ASN A 5 14.66 -4.71 4.61
CA ASN A 5 15.15 -3.54 3.89
C ASN A 5 14.02 -2.94 3.05
N ARG A 6 13.87 -1.61 3.11
CA ARG A 6 12.86 -0.87 2.32
C ARG A 6 12.94 -1.22 0.83
N GLU A 7 14.15 -1.25 0.27
CA GLU A 7 14.36 -1.58 -1.15
C GLU A 7 13.86 -3.00 -1.49
N THR A 8 14.08 -3.98 -0.62
CA THR A 8 13.56 -5.34 -0.82
C THR A 8 12.03 -5.38 -0.84
N LEU A 9 11.36 -4.59 0.00
CA LEU A 9 9.90 -4.48 -0.03
C LEU A 9 9.41 -3.82 -1.32
N ILE A 10 10.05 -2.72 -1.73
CA ILE A 10 9.73 -2.02 -2.98
C ILE A 10 9.92 -2.93 -4.19
N ASP A 11 11.02 -3.68 -4.25
CA ASP A 11 11.29 -4.63 -5.34
C ASP A 11 10.22 -5.72 -5.39
N GLN A 12 9.84 -6.29 -4.25
CA GLN A 12 8.77 -7.29 -4.15
C GLN A 12 7.45 -6.73 -4.65
N MET A 13 7.09 -5.51 -4.25
CA MET A 13 5.85 -4.86 -4.64
C MET A 13 5.84 -4.48 -6.12
N THR A 14 6.96 -3.97 -6.64
CA THR A 14 7.13 -3.60 -8.05
C THR A 14 6.99 -4.83 -8.95
N ASN A 15 7.58 -5.96 -8.56
CA ASN A 15 7.46 -7.22 -9.31
C ASN A 15 6.02 -7.76 -9.37
N GLN A 16 5.13 -7.33 -8.48
CA GLN A 16 3.72 -7.73 -8.46
C GLN A 16 2.81 -6.77 -9.24
N MET A 17 3.27 -5.57 -9.59
CA MET A 17 2.42 -4.51 -10.15
C MET A 17 1.66 -4.94 -11.40
N GLN A 18 2.34 -5.54 -12.38
CA GLN A 18 1.69 -5.96 -13.62
C GLN A 18 0.57 -6.97 -13.35
N LEU A 19 0.80 -7.93 -12.46
CA LEU A 19 -0.20 -8.91 -12.06
C LEU A 19 -1.40 -8.25 -11.38
N LEU A 20 -1.17 -7.26 -10.51
CA LEU A 20 -2.22 -6.51 -9.84
C LEU A 20 -3.03 -5.66 -10.83
N MET A 21 -2.38 -5.01 -11.80
CA MET A 21 -3.07 -4.28 -12.87
C MET A 21 -3.99 -5.19 -13.66
N ASP A 22 -3.48 -6.34 -14.10
CA ASP A 22 -4.23 -7.29 -14.90
C ASP A 22 -5.39 -7.91 -14.11
N HIS A 23 -5.15 -8.27 -12.85
CA HIS A 23 -6.13 -8.94 -12.00
C HIS A 23 -7.28 -8.02 -11.58
N TYR A 24 -6.99 -6.77 -11.21
CA TYR A 24 -7.99 -5.82 -10.74
C TYR A 24 -8.47 -4.83 -11.81
N GLY A 25 -7.94 -4.92 -13.04
CA GLY A 25 -8.25 -3.99 -14.12
C GLY A 25 -7.91 -2.55 -13.76
N LEU A 26 -6.66 -2.30 -13.34
CA LEU A 26 -6.16 -0.97 -13.00
C LEU A 26 -5.66 -0.26 -14.27
N GLU A 27 -5.90 1.04 -14.35
CA GLU A 27 -5.37 1.88 -15.43
C GLU A 27 -3.88 2.16 -15.25
N ASP A 28 -3.46 2.34 -13.99
CA ASP A 28 -2.09 2.64 -13.60
C ASP A 28 -1.82 2.16 -12.16
N ILE A 29 -0.56 1.83 -11.86
CA ILE A 29 -0.10 1.47 -10.51
C ILE A 29 1.34 1.97 -10.31
N GLY A 30 1.60 2.52 -9.12
CA GLY A 30 2.92 2.93 -8.67
C GLY A 30 3.13 2.62 -7.20
N ILE A 31 4.37 2.74 -6.72
CA ILE A 31 4.66 2.63 -5.28
C ILE A 31 4.16 3.91 -4.59
N TYR A 32 3.48 3.73 -3.46
CA TYR A 32 3.15 4.80 -2.53
C TYR A 32 4.01 4.66 -1.27
N GLU A 33 4.58 5.77 -0.82
CA GLU A 33 5.39 5.85 0.39
C GLU A 33 5.11 7.16 1.13
N GLU A 34 4.99 7.09 2.45
CA GLU A 34 4.83 8.26 3.30
C GLU A 34 5.55 8.07 4.64
N GLU A 35 6.34 9.07 5.04
CA GLU A 35 6.90 9.13 6.39
C GLU A 35 5.89 9.76 7.36
N GLY A 36 5.53 9.01 8.40
CA GLY A 36 4.64 9.48 9.45
C GLY A 36 5.39 10.12 10.62
N ALA A 37 4.68 10.34 11.74
CA ALA A 37 5.30 10.89 12.94
C ALA A 37 6.25 9.88 13.60
N GLY A 38 7.45 10.34 13.99
CA GLY A 38 8.44 9.51 14.67
C GLY A 38 8.99 8.41 13.75
N ASN A 39 8.71 7.15 14.09
CA ASN A 39 9.18 5.98 13.34
C ASN A 39 8.08 5.38 12.45
N ASP A 40 6.97 6.08 12.29
CA ASP A 40 5.84 5.62 11.49
C ASP A 40 6.16 5.74 10.01
N TYR A 41 5.77 4.72 9.25
CA TYR A 41 5.99 4.67 7.81
C TYR A 41 4.80 4.00 7.14
N TYR A 42 4.35 4.50 6.01
CA TYR A 42 3.28 3.91 5.24
C TYR A 42 3.82 3.51 3.88
N LEU A 43 3.58 2.27 3.48
CA LEU A 43 4.06 1.72 2.22
C LEU A 43 2.93 0.94 1.54
N GLY A 44 2.80 1.12 0.24
CA GLY A 44 1.75 0.48 -0.54
C GLY A 44 1.76 0.90 -2.01
N TYR A 45 0.58 1.11 -2.57
CA TYR A 45 0.39 1.41 -3.98
C TYR A 45 -0.40 2.70 -4.18
N THR A 46 0.01 3.52 -5.14
CA THR A 46 -0.88 4.51 -5.77
C THR A 46 -1.51 3.82 -6.97
N VAL A 47 -2.84 3.71 -7.02
CA VAL A 47 -3.56 3.06 -8.13
C VAL A 47 -4.49 4.03 -8.81
N ARG A 48 -4.64 3.91 -10.13
CA ARG A 48 -5.71 4.57 -10.87
C ARG A 48 -6.73 3.55 -11.36
N LYS A 49 -8.01 3.82 -11.10
CA LYS A 49 -9.13 3.00 -11.59
C LYS A 49 -10.36 3.86 -11.79
N ASP A 50 -11.04 3.67 -12.92
CA ASP A 50 -12.20 4.44 -13.36
C ASP A 50 -11.98 5.96 -13.29
N GLY A 51 -10.79 6.39 -13.73
CA GLY A 51 -10.33 7.77 -13.72
C GLY A 51 -10.05 8.37 -12.33
N LYS A 52 -10.22 7.62 -11.24
CA LYS A 52 -9.93 8.05 -9.86
C LYS A 52 -8.59 7.50 -9.37
N VAL A 53 -7.93 8.25 -8.50
CA VAL A 53 -6.65 7.87 -7.87
C VAL A 53 -6.89 7.49 -6.42
N PHE A 54 -6.30 6.38 -5.99
CA PHE A 54 -6.38 5.87 -4.63
C PHE A 54 -4.98 5.55 -4.11
N MET A 55 -4.68 5.91 -2.86
CA MET A 55 -3.49 5.47 -2.15
C MET A 55 -3.88 4.30 -1.24
N LEU A 56 -3.35 3.13 -1.54
CA LEU A 56 -3.53 1.91 -0.76
C LEU A 56 -2.27 1.72 0.08
N ASN A 57 -2.35 1.70 1.40
CA ASN A 57 -1.14 1.55 2.22
C ASN A 57 -1.34 0.68 3.45
N MET A 58 -0.25 0.08 3.93
CA MET A 58 -0.17 -0.57 5.22
C MET A 58 0.80 0.19 6.13
N PRO A 59 0.59 0.14 7.46
CA PRO A 59 1.47 0.81 8.41
C PRO A 59 2.67 -0.07 8.79
N TYR A 60 3.84 0.55 8.73
CA TYR A 60 5.13 0.01 9.11
C TYR A 60 5.76 0.86 10.22
N MET A 61 6.76 0.28 10.89
CA MET A 61 7.69 0.97 11.76
C MET A 61 9.09 0.91 11.15
N LYS A 62 9.72 2.07 11.02
CA LYS A 62 11.09 2.24 10.52
C LYS A 62 12.08 2.24 11.68
N ASP A 63 13.15 1.47 11.58
CA ASP A 63 14.24 1.50 12.56
C ASP A 63 15.34 2.51 12.19
N GLU A 64 16.34 2.65 13.06
CA GLU A 64 17.48 3.56 12.88
C GLU A 64 18.34 3.23 11.65
N PHE A 65 18.22 2.01 11.10
CA PHE A 65 18.90 1.57 9.89
C PHE A 65 18.04 1.72 8.63
N GLY A 66 16.84 2.30 8.75
CA GLY A 66 15.91 2.48 7.65
C GLY A 66 15.17 1.21 7.20
N ARG A 67 15.22 0.14 8.00
CA ARG A 67 14.49 -1.09 7.75
C ARG A 67 13.06 -0.96 8.27
N LEU A 68 12.14 -1.65 7.63
CA LEU A 68 10.72 -1.59 7.94
C LEU A 68 10.25 -2.90 8.56
N THR A 69 9.41 -2.81 9.57
CA THR A 69 8.62 -3.94 10.06
C THR A 69 7.15 -3.60 10.07
N LEU A 70 6.31 -4.56 9.67
CA LEU A 70 4.87 -4.33 9.54
C LEU A 70 4.23 -4.22 10.93
N LYS A 71 3.48 -3.14 11.19
CA LYS A 71 2.80 -2.93 12.47
C LYS A 71 1.56 -3.82 12.60
N ASN A 72 0.72 -3.83 11.56
CA ASN A 72 -0.44 -4.70 11.43
C ASN A 72 -0.70 -5.03 9.95
N ARG A 73 -1.46 -6.10 9.70
CA ARG A 73 -1.87 -6.51 8.34
C ARG A 73 -3.23 -5.90 8.00
N GLU A 74 -3.29 -4.58 7.93
CA GLU A 74 -4.49 -3.83 7.59
C GLU A 74 -4.16 -2.77 6.55
N TRP A 75 -4.86 -2.84 5.42
CA TRP A 75 -4.80 -1.84 4.37
C TRP A 75 -5.72 -0.67 4.70
N THR A 76 -5.23 0.51 4.35
CA THR A 76 -5.97 1.77 4.31
C THR A 76 -6.13 2.19 2.85
N ILE A 77 -7.32 2.67 2.50
CA ILE A 77 -7.63 3.29 1.21
C ILE A 77 -7.79 4.78 1.47
N GLN A 78 -7.00 5.61 0.80
CA GLN A 78 -7.13 7.07 0.81
C GLN A 78 -7.51 7.55 -0.58
N SER A 79 -8.43 8.50 -0.63
CA SER A 79 -8.89 9.16 -1.85
C SER A 79 -9.39 10.57 -1.53
N ASP A 80 -9.77 11.32 -2.56
CA ASP A 80 -10.42 12.62 -2.40
C ASP A 80 -11.74 12.52 -1.61
N ASP A 81 -12.41 11.35 -1.64
CA ASP A 81 -13.66 11.08 -0.94
C ASP A 81 -13.44 10.75 0.56
N GLY A 82 -12.19 10.60 0.99
CA GLY A 82 -11.80 10.32 2.37
C GLY A 82 -10.96 9.05 2.54
N GLU A 83 -10.95 8.53 3.77
CA GLU A 83 -10.10 7.42 4.20
C GLU A 83 -10.95 6.25 4.75
N LEU A 84 -10.68 5.04 4.26
CA LEU A 84 -11.28 3.80 4.74
C LEU A 84 -10.18 2.86 5.26
N LYS A 85 -10.42 2.19 6.39
CA LYS A 85 -9.44 1.31 7.07
C LYS A 85 -10.01 -0.07 7.35
N GLY A 86 -9.12 -1.00 7.69
CA GLY A 86 -9.47 -2.31 8.23
C GLY A 86 -9.67 -3.39 7.17
N PHE A 87 -9.09 -3.21 5.97
CA PHE A 87 -9.11 -4.25 4.93
C PHE A 87 -7.95 -5.21 5.15
N HIS A 88 -8.21 -6.51 5.14
CA HIS A 88 -7.18 -7.51 5.44
C HIS A 88 -6.49 -8.08 4.20
N SER A 89 -6.91 -7.64 3.01
CA SER A 89 -6.32 -8.03 1.73
C SER A 89 -6.60 -7.00 0.64
N LEU A 90 -5.82 -7.04 -0.44
CA LEU A 90 -6.12 -6.26 -1.64
C LEU A 90 -7.45 -6.70 -2.28
N ASP A 91 -7.81 -7.99 -2.19
CA ASP A 91 -9.12 -8.46 -2.63
C ASP A 91 -10.25 -7.75 -1.89
N GLU A 92 -10.13 -7.56 -0.58
CA GLU A 92 -11.14 -6.80 0.17
C GLU A 92 -11.15 -5.32 -0.22
N VAL A 93 -9.98 -4.72 -0.47
CA VAL A 93 -9.87 -3.34 -0.96
C VAL A 93 -10.61 -3.16 -2.28
N PHE A 94 -10.35 -4.03 -3.26
CA PHE A 94 -10.93 -3.89 -4.60
C PHE A 94 -12.38 -4.40 -4.70
N ASN A 95 -12.82 -5.34 -3.85
CA ASN A 95 -14.20 -5.84 -3.85
C ASN A 95 -15.17 -5.08 -2.95
N LYS A 96 -14.68 -4.42 -1.87
CA LYS A 96 -15.54 -3.69 -0.91
C LYS A 96 -15.27 -2.19 -0.88
N GLY A 97 -14.05 -1.77 -1.19
CA GLY A 97 -13.59 -0.40 -0.97
C GLY A 97 -13.60 0.49 -2.21
N LEU A 98 -13.74 -0.07 -3.42
CA LEU A 98 -13.55 0.68 -4.65
C LEU A 98 -14.71 0.65 -5.66
N PHE A 99 -15.71 -0.23 -5.55
CA PHE A 99 -16.91 -0.24 -6.43
C PHE A 99 -18.13 -0.77 -5.70
#